data_AF-A0A955N4X6-F1
#
_entry.id   AF-A0A955N4X6-F1
#
_cell.length_a   1.000
_cell.length_b   1.000
_cell.length_c   1.000
_cell.angle_alpha   90.00
_cell.angle_beta   90.00
_cell.angle_gamma   90.00
#
_symmetry.space_group_name_H-M   'P 1'
#
loop_
_entity.id
_entity.type
_entity.pdbx_description
1 polymer ?
#
loop_
_entity_poly.entity_id
_entity_poly.type
_entity_poly.pdbx_seq_one_letter_code
_entity_poly.pdbx_strand_id
1 'polypeptide(L)' 'MKRHFDDSLADLRQRILRMGALVEGQIRQALTALVDRDDVVANQVIQNDRQVNTMDVVIDELCLEL' A
#
# COMPACT_ATOMS: atom_id res chain seq x y z
N MET A 1 -2.40 24.88 -16.19
CA MET A 1 -1.15 24.17 -15.87
C MET A 1 -0.97 23.97 -14.37
N LYS A 2 -0.89 25.02 -13.52
CA LYS A 2 -0.83 24.87 -12.04
C LYS A 2 -1.89 23.95 -11.44
N ARG A 3 -3.16 24.12 -11.83
CA ARG A 3 -4.27 23.30 -11.32
C ARG A 3 -4.14 21.81 -11.63
N HIS A 4 -3.64 21.45 -12.81
CA HIS A 4 -3.42 20.05 -13.17
C HIS A 4 -2.32 19.40 -12.33
N PHE A 5 -1.25 20.15 -12.05
CA PHE A 5 -0.17 19.70 -11.17
C PHE A 5 -0.66 19.52 -9.72
N ASP A 6 -1.43 20.49 -9.20
CA ASP A 6 -2.02 20.40 -7.86
C ASP A 6 -2.98 19.20 -7.73
N ASP A 7 -3.79 18.93 -8.76
CA ASP A 7 -4.72 17.79 -8.81
C ASP A 7 -3.94 16.45 -8.86
N SER A 8 -2.89 16.34 -9.67
CA SER A 8 -2.03 15.15 -9.72
C SER A 8 -1.29 14.91 -8.40
N LEU A 9 -0.82 15.97 -7.75
CA LEU A 9 -0.15 15.86 -6.44
C LEU A 9 -1.11 15.40 -5.34
N ALA A 10 -2.38 15.85 -5.40
CA ALA A 10 -3.43 15.40 -4.48
C ALA A 10 -3.74 13.90 -4.69
N ASP A 11 -3.82 13.44 -5.94
CA ASP A 11 -4.02 12.01 -6.25
C ASP A 11 -2.85 11.15 -5.76
N LEU A 12 -1.61 11.56 -6.02
CA LEU A 12 -0.41 10.88 -5.52
C LEU A 12 -0.46 10.73 -4.00
N ARG A 13 -0.75 11.83 -3.28
CA ARG A 13 -0.86 11.80 -1.81
C ARG A 13 -1.94 10.84 -1.34
N GLN A 14 -3.10 10.81 -1.99
CA GLN A 14 -4.18 9.91 -1.63
C GLN A 14 -3.79 8.44 -1.82
N ARG A 15 -3.06 8.12 -2.89
CA ARG A 15 -2.57 6.76 -3.17
C ARG A 15 -1.55 6.29 -2.14
N ILE A 16 -0.58 7.14 -1.79
CA ILE A 16 0.40 6.86 -0.74
C ILE A 16 -0.31 6.58 0.59
N LEU A 17 -1.28 7.41 0.98
CA LEU A 17 -2.05 7.20 2.21
C LEU A 17 -2.81 5.87 2.20
N ARG A 18 -3.40 5.51 1.06
CA ARG A 18 -4.14 4.25 0.92
C ARG A 18 -3.21 3.04 0.99
N MET A 19 -2.04 3.11 0.37
CA MET A 19 -1.01 2.06 0.47
C MET A 19 -0.53 1.92 1.92
N GLY A 20 -0.25 3.04 2.60
CA GLY A 20 0.15 3.03 4.01
C GLY A 20 -0.89 2.37 4.92
N ALA A 21 -2.18 2.68 4.74
CA ALA A 21 -3.26 2.05 5.51
C ALA A 21 -3.34 0.53 5.29
N LEU A 22 -3.10 0.07 4.06
CA LEU A 22 -3.05 -1.35 3.73
C LEU A 22 -1.86 -2.04 4.43
N VAL A 23 -0.67 -1.46 4.32
CA VAL A 23 0.55 -1.96 4.97
C VAL A 23 0.37 -2.04 6.48
N GLU A 24 -0.20 -1.01 7.11
CA GLU A 24 -0.48 -1.01 8.54
C GLU A 24 -1.45 -2.14 8.95
N GLY A 25 -2.47 -2.41 8.12
CA GLY A 25 -3.36 -3.56 8.28
C GLY A 25 -2.62 -4.90 8.20
N GLN A 26 -1.74 -5.06 7.21
CA GLN A 26 -0.95 -6.28 7.04
C GLN A 26 0.03 -6.52 8.19
N ILE A 27 0.65 -5.47 8.73
CA ILE A 27 1.53 -5.57 9.91
C ILE A 27 0.75 -6.08 11.12
N ARG A 28 -0.46 -5.54 11.38
CA ARG A 28 -1.31 -6.04 12.47
C ARG A 28 -1.68 -7.51 12.30
N GLN A 29 -2.03 -7.92 11.07
CA GLN A 29 -2.34 -9.31 10.76
C GLN A 29 -1.12 -10.23 10.93
N ALA A 30 0.06 -9.78 10.50
CA ALA A 30 1.32 -10.52 10.66
C ALA A 30 1.66 -10.75 12.13
N LEU A 31 1.50 -9.72 12.97
CA LEU A 31 1.70 -9.83 14.42
C LEU A 31 0.72 -10.82 15.05
N THR A 32 -0.55 -10.78 14.65
CA THR A 32 -1.58 -11.70 15.13
C THR A 32 -1.22 -13.14 14.74
N ALA A 33 -0.90 -13.38 13.47
CA ALA A 33 -0.48 -14.68 12.98
C ALA A 33 0.74 -15.23 13.72
N LEU A 34 1.72 -14.38 14.04
CA LEU A 34 2.92 -14.77 14.77
C LEU A 34 2.61 -15.15 16.23
N VAL A 35 1.81 -14.34 16.93
CA VAL A 35 1.46 -14.58 18.34
C VAL A 35 0.63 -15.85 18.48
N ASP A 36 -0.36 -16.02 17.60
CA ASP A 36 -1.30 -17.15 17.64
C ASP A 36 -0.75 -18.41 16.95
N ARG A 37 0.42 -18.31 16.30
CA ARG A 37 1.00 -19.34 15.42
C ARG A 37 0.01 -19.83 14.36
N ASP A 38 -0.72 -18.90 13.78
CA ASP A 38 -1.71 -19.15 12.74
C ASP A 38 -1.07 -19.06 11.35
N ASP A 39 -0.71 -20.22 10.80
CA ASP A 39 -0.12 -20.33 9.46
C ASP A 39 -1.07 -19.87 8.35
N VAL A 40 -2.39 -19.94 8.55
CA VAL A 40 -3.37 -19.51 7.54
C VAL A 40 -3.31 -17.99 7.40
N VAL A 41 -3.36 -17.27 8.51
CA VAL A 41 -3.27 -15.80 8.50
C VAL A 41 -1.90 -15.35 8.02
N ALA A 42 -0.82 -16.04 8.40
CA ALA A 42 0.52 -15.75 7.89
C ALA A 42 0.60 -15.86 6.36
N ASN A 43 0.07 -16.95 5.79
CA ASN A 43 0.03 -17.13 4.34
C ASN A 43 -0.85 -16.08 3.65
N GLN A 44 -1.95 -15.67 4.27
CA GLN A 44 -2.81 -14.60 3.75
C GLN A 44 -2.06 -13.27 3.68
N VAL A 45 -1.27 -12.92 4.71
CA VAL A 45 -0.43 -11.71 4.71
C VAL A 45 0.57 -11.75 3.55
N ILE A 46 1.27 -12.87 3.36
CA ILE A 46 2.25 -13.04 2.27
C ILE A 46 1.58 -12.87 0.90
N GLN A 47 0.39 -13.44 0.70
CA GLN A 47 -0.33 -13.28 -0.57
C GLN A 47 -0.78 -11.85 -0.81
N ASN A 48 -1.23 -11.16 0.26
CA ASN A 48 -1.74 -9.80 0.18
C ASN A 48 -0.63 -8.77 -0.04
N ASP A 49 0.64 -9.07 0.28
CA ASP A 49 1.80 -8.22 0.00
C ASP A 49 1.90 -7.81 -1.48
N ARG A 50 1.46 -8.68 -2.41
CA ARG A 50 1.40 -8.38 -3.84
C ARG A 50 0.58 -7.13 -4.17
N GLN A 51 -0.44 -6.83 -3.37
CA GLN A 51 -1.25 -5.63 -3.56
C GLN A 51 -0.43 -4.38 -3.24
N VAL A 52 0.39 -4.40 -2.18
CA VAL A 52 1.30 -3.30 -1.83
C VAL A 52 2.31 -3.09 -2.94
N ASN A 53 2.95 -4.15 -3.43
CA ASN A 53 3.90 -4.06 -4.56
C ASN A 53 3.26 -3.46 -5.82
N THR A 54 2.00 -3.79 -6.10
CA THR A 54 1.28 -3.20 -7.24
C THR A 54 1.02 -1.70 -7.03
N MET A 55 0.66 -1.29 -5.81
CA MET A 55 0.45 0.12 -5.49
C MET A 55 1.75 0.92 -5.55
N ASP A 56 2.86 0.32 -5.13
CA ASP A 56 4.20 0.93 -5.15
C ASP A 56 4.63 1.29 -6.58
N VAL A 57 4.54 0.32 -7.51
CA VAL A 57 4.84 0.56 -8.94
C VAL A 57 3.99 1.68 -9.52
N VAL A 58 2.69 1.70 -9.21
CA VAL A 58 1.79 2.76 -9.70
C VAL A 58 2.13 4.13 -9.11
N ILE A 59 2.53 4.18 -7.83
CA ILE A 59 2.94 5.42 -7.17
C ILE A 59 4.25 5.95 -7.79
N ASP A 60 5.21 5.06 -8.08
CA ASP A 60 6.46 5.41 -8.74
C ASP A 60 6.23 5.95 -10.15
N GLU A 61 5.37 5.30 -10.94
CA GLU A 61 4.98 5.79 -12.27
C GLU A 61 4.36 7.19 -12.20
N LEU A 62 3.45 7.43 -11.25
CA LEU A 62 2.84 8.76 -11.05
C LEU A 62 3.86 9.83 -10.64
N CYS A 63 4.88 9.46 -9.86
CA CYS A 63 5.97 10.37 -9.51
C CYS A 63 6.79 10.80 -10.73
N LEU A 64 6.91 9.95 -11.75
CA LEU A 64 7.61 10.25 -13.00
C LEU A 64 6.79 11.11 -13.96
N GLU A 65 5.46 11.07 -13.86
CA GLU A 65 4.53 11.84 -14.69
C GLU A 65 4.25 13.27 -14.17
N LEU A 66 4.60 13.55 -12.91
CA LEU A 66 4.44 14.84 -12.23
C LEU A 66 5.47 15.90 -12.67
#